data_AF-A0A816HA10-F1
#
_entry.id   AF-A0A816HA10-F1
#
_cell.length_a   1.000
_cell.length_b   1.000
_cell.length_c   1.000
_cell.angle_alpha   90.00
_cell.angle_beta   90.00
_cell.angle_gamma   90.00
#
_symmetry.space_group_name_H-M   'P 1'
#
loop_
_entity.id
_entity.type
_entity.pdbx_description
1 polymer ?
#
loop_
_entity_poly.entity_id
_entity_poly.type
_entity_poly.pdbx_seq_one_letter_code
_entity_poly.pdbx_strand_id
1 'polypeptide(L)'
;LIGEDPIGKPYNLMPYIAQIAVGRLPYVNIFGTDYDTLDGTGVRDYIHVVDVAIGHIAAMKQFETNCGLKIYNLGTGKGYSVLEMIKVILQLFVYADPTLAAQELGWTAQRNLDEMCEDLWRWQSNNPNGFQ
;
A
#
# COMPACT_ATOMS: atom_id res chain seq x y z
N LEU A 1 -12.29 9.76 4.88
CA LEU A 1 -10.82 9.65 4.70
C LEU A 1 -10.41 10.60 3.57
N ILE A 2 -9.22 11.20 3.66
CA ILE A 2 -8.63 12.08 2.62
C ILE A 2 -7.26 11.53 2.21
N GLY A 3 -6.79 11.83 1.00
CA GLY A 3 -5.51 11.37 0.45
C GLY A 3 -5.11 12.12 -0.82
N GLU A 4 -3.96 11.77 -1.40
CA GLU A 4 -3.50 12.32 -2.68
C GLU A 4 -4.42 11.84 -3.81
N ASP A 5 -5.01 12.78 -4.57
CA ASP A 5 -5.89 12.49 -5.71
C ASP A 5 -5.37 13.22 -6.97
N PRO A 6 -4.40 12.64 -7.69
CA PRO A 6 -3.81 13.28 -8.85
C PRO A 6 -4.78 13.30 -10.03
N ILE A 7 -4.85 14.44 -10.72
CA ILE A 7 -5.62 14.57 -11.96
C ILE A 7 -4.82 13.92 -13.10
N GLY A 8 -5.36 12.86 -13.69
CA GLY A 8 -4.73 12.13 -14.79
C GLY A 8 -3.70 11.09 -14.33
N LYS A 9 -2.71 10.82 -15.19
CA LYS A 9 -1.66 9.83 -14.90
C LYS A 9 -0.72 10.38 -13.82
N PRO A 10 -0.52 9.68 -12.69
CA PRO A 10 0.38 10.16 -11.64
C PRO A 10 1.83 10.18 -12.11
N TYR A 11 2.61 11.14 -11.61
CA TYR A 11 4.07 11.19 -11.80
C TYR A 11 4.86 10.67 -10.59
N ASN A 12 4.25 10.74 -9.40
CA ASN A 12 4.85 10.26 -8.16
C ASN A 12 4.66 8.73 -8.02
N LEU A 13 5.63 8.05 -7.43
CA LEU A 13 5.63 6.59 -7.32
C LEU A 13 4.40 6.06 -6.56
N MET A 14 4.09 6.65 -5.41
CA MET A 14 3.03 6.15 -4.53
C MET A 14 1.63 6.16 -5.16
N PRO A 15 1.12 7.29 -5.69
CA PRO A 15 -0.18 7.30 -6.36
C PRO A 15 -0.18 6.44 -7.63
N TYR A 16 0.96 6.28 -8.31
CA TYR A 16 1.07 5.39 -9.46
C TYR A 16 0.86 3.92 -9.05
N ILE A 17 1.57 3.45 -8.00
CA ILE A 17 1.41 2.08 -7.49
C ILE A 17 -0.03 1.87 -6.97
N ALA A 18 -0.60 2.85 -6.28
CA ALA A 18 -1.98 2.77 -5.79
C ALA A 18 -2.99 2.58 -6.93
N GLN A 19 -2.84 3.30 -8.05
CA GLN A 19 -3.71 3.13 -9.22
C GLN A 19 -3.59 1.75 -9.87
N ILE A 20 -2.42 1.12 -9.83
CA ILE A 20 -2.24 -0.27 -10.29
C ILE A 20 -2.93 -1.25 -9.36
N ALA A 21 -2.76 -1.08 -8.05
CA ALA A 21 -3.35 -1.97 -7.05
C ALA A 21 -4.89 -2.02 -7.14
N VAL A 22 -5.52 -0.92 -7.56
CA VAL A 22 -6.98 -0.85 -7.80
C VAL A 22 -7.38 -1.16 -9.25
N GLY A 23 -6.45 -1.65 -10.09
CA GLY A 23 -6.72 -2.08 -11.45
C GLY A 23 -6.92 -0.96 -12.49
N ARG A 24 -6.62 0.31 -12.17
CA ARG A 24 -6.73 1.43 -13.13
C ARG A 24 -5.56 1.50 -14.11
N LEU A 25 -4.39 1.03 -13.70
CA LEU A 25 -3.18 0.97 -14.53
C LEU A 25 -2.66 -0.47 -14.61
N PRO A 26 -2.18 -0.94 -15.76
CA PRO A 26 -1.78 -2.33 -15.94
C PRO A 26 -0.39 -2.68 -15.38
N TYR A 27 0.52 -1.71 -15.27
CA TYR A 27 1.90 -1.94 -14.83
C TYR A 27 2.55 -0.65 -14.33
N VAL A 28 3.60 -0.79 -13.50
CA VAL A 28 4.45 0.32 -13.02
C VAL A 28 5.65 0.48 -13.95
N ASN A 29 5.99 1.73 -14.29
CA ASN A 29 7.23 2.02 -15.01
C ASN A 29 8.32 2.36 -13.98
N ILE A 30 9.41 1.60 -13.99
CA ILE A 30 10.59 1.88 -13.16
C ILE A 30 11.58 2.67 -14.01
N PHE A 31 11.87 3.90 -13.59
CA PHE A 31 12.76 4.80 -14.33
C PHE A 31 14.22 4.64 -13.85
N GLY A 32 14.93 3.70 -14.49
CA GLY A 32 16.34 3.39 -14.21
C GLY A 32 16.49 2.21 -13.25
N THR A 33 17.40 1.30 -13.60
CA THR A 33 17.72 0.07 -12.86
C THR A 33 19.24 -0.15 -12.76
N ASP A 34 20.02 0.90 -13.00
CA ASP A 34 21.47 0.93 -13.10
C ASP A 34 22.11 1.99 -12.18
N TYR A 35 21.35 2.47 -11.18
CA TYR A 35 21.92 3.31 -10.12
C TYR A 35 22.86 2.50 -9.22
N ASP A 36 23.80 3.19 -8.57
CA ASP A 36 24.66 2.62 -7.52
C ASP A 36 23.87 2.43 -6.21
N THR A 37 22.87 1.55 -6.26
CA THR A 37 22.00 1.14 -5.15
C THR A 37 21.90 -0.39 -5.13
N LEU A 38 21.46 -0.95 -4.01
CA LEU A 38 21.49 -2.41 -3.79
C LEU A 38 20.76 -3.22 -4.88
N ASP A 39 19.66 -2.68 -5.42
CA ASP A 39 18.84 -3.31 -6.46
C ASP A 39 18.82 -2.54 -7.79
N GLY A 40 19.70 -1.55 -7.94
CA GLY A 40 19.81 -0.70 -9.11
C GLY A 40 18.71 0.35 -9.26
N THR A 41 17.67 0.36 -8.43
CA THR A 41 16.57 1.34 -8.50
C THR A 41 16.77 2.51 -7.54
N GLY A 42 16.09 3.63 -7.83
CA GLY A 42 16.24 4.85 -7.02
C GLY A 42 15.78 4.67 -5.56
N VAL A 43 16.62 5.08 -4.61
CA VAL A 43 16.32 5.07 -3.17
C VAL A 43 15.81 6.44 -2.71
N ARG A 44 14.72 6.49 -1.94
CA ARG A 44 14.14 7.72 -1.37
C ARG A 44 13.68 7.52 0.07
N ASP A 45 13.74 8.58 0.86
CA ASP A 45 13.16 8.63 2.21
C ASP A 45 11.68 8.98 2.11
N TYR A 46 10.82 7.96 2.20
CA TYR A 46 9.36 8.13 2.16
C TYR A 46 8.85 8.42 3.57
N ILE A 47 8.21 9.58 3.75
CA ILE A 47 7.60 10.02 5.00
C ILE A 47 6.08 10.04 4.89
N HIS A 48 5.38 9.63 5.96
CA HIS A 48 3.93 9.68 6.00
C HIS A 48 3.44 11.13 6.04
N VAL A 49 2.45 11.48 5.21
CA VAL A 49 1.97 12.87 5.07
C VAL A 49 1.43 13.47 6.37
N VAL A 50 0.88 12.63 7.26
CA VAL A 50 0.42 13.09 8.59
C VAL A 50 1.59 13.47 9.49
N ASP A 51 2.74 12.77 9.41
CA ASP A 51 3.94 13.15 10.18
C ASP A 51 4.49 14.48 9.70
N VAL A 52 4.45 14.73 8.37
CA VAL A 52 4.77 16.04 7.80
C VAL A 52 3.83 17.11 8.36
N ALA A 53 2.51 16.86 8.42
CA ALA A 53 1.55 17.80 8.99
C ALA A 53 1.78 18.06 10.49
N ILE A 54 2.09 17.03 11.28
CA ILE A 54 2.48 17.16 12.69
C ILE A 54 3.78 17.98 12.82
N GLY A 55 4.73 17.78 11.90
CA GLY A 55 5.96 18.57 11.82
C GLY A 55 5.71 20.06 11.66
N HIS A 56 4.67 20.46 10.91
CA HIS A 56 4.26 21.86 10.80
C HIS A 56 3.75 22.42 12.13
N ILE A 57 2.98 21.64 12.91
CA ILE A 57 2.52 22.05 14.24
C ILE A 57 3.72 22.23 15.19
N ALA A 58 4.71 21.33 15.12
CA ALA A 58 5.94 21.45 15.90
C ALA A 58 6.74 22.71 15.50
N ALA A 59 6.85 23.00 14.20
CA ALA A 59 7.48 24.22 13.70
C ALA A 59 6.74 25.49 14.19
N MET A 60 5.40 25.46 14.24
CA MET A 60 4.61 26.56 14.80
C MET A 60 4.94 26.83 16.27
N LYS A 61 5.04 25.79 17.10
CA LYS A 61 5.46 25.92 18.50
C LYS A 61 6.87 26.49 18.63
N GLN A 62 7.77 26.17 17.70
CA GLN A 62 9.11 26.72 17.71
C GLN A 62 9.13 28.24 17.52
N PHE A 63 8.19 28.82 16.76
CA PHE A 63 8.10 30.28 16.60
C PHE A 63 7.80 31.00 17.92
N GLU A 64 7.09 30.39 18.85
CA GLU A 64 6.80 30.96 20.18
C GLU A 64 8.08 31.19 21.01
N THR A 65 9.20 30.57 20.63
CA THR A 65 10.49 30.69 21.30
C THR A 65 11.37 31.83 20.78
N ASN A 66 10.91 32.66 19.84
CA ASN A 66 11.73 33.66 19.14
C ASN A 66 12.98 33.04 18.47
N CYS A 67 12.83 31.89 17.82
CA CYS A 67 13.94 31.09 17.29
C CYS A 67 14.73 31.72 16.14
N GLY A 68 14.27 32.85 15.58
CA GLY A 68 14.80 33.42 14.34
C GLY A 68 14.57 32.49 13.15
N LEU A 69 15.48 32.54 12.15
CA LEU A 69 15.45 31.64 11.01
C LEU A 69 16.01 30.26 11.38
N LYS A 70 15.22 29.22 11.14
CA LYS A 70 15.63 27.82 11.27
C LYS A 70 15.18 27.04 10.04
N ILE A 71 16.01 26.08 9.62
CA ILE A 71 15.76 25.21 8.47
C ILE A 71 15.86 23.77 8.97
N TYR A 72 14.84 22.97 8.67
CA TYR A 72 14.72 21.59 9.14
C TYR A 72 14.39 20.67 7.98
N ASN A 73 15.00 19.48 7.98
CA ASN A 73 14.54 18.37 7.16
C ASN A 73 13.44 17.62 7.92
N LEU A 74 12.35 17.28 7.24
CA LEU A 74 11.33 16.36 7.75
C LEU A 74 11.41 15.08 6.92
N GLY A 75 12.00 14.04 7.51
CA GLY A 75 12.21 12.73 6.89
C GLY A 75 12.34 11.66 7.97
N THR A 76 12.30 10.39 7.56
CA THR A 76 12.43 9.26 8.48
C THR A 76 13.89 8.88 8.73
N GLY A 77 14.81 9.33 7.87
CA GLY A 77 16.21 8.93 7.86
C GLY A 77 16.43 7.54 7.27
N LYS A 78 15.39 6.86 6.78
CA LYS A 78 15.46 5.54 6.17
C LYS A 78 15.03 5.59 4.72
N GLY A 79 15.96 5.28 3.83
CA GLY A 79 15.69 5.14 2.41
C GLY A 79 15.07 3.79 2.08
N TYR A 80 14.16 3.78 1.10
CA TYR A 80 13.66 2.58 0.44
C TYR A 80 13.82 2.70 -1.07
N SER A 81 14.17 1.60 -1.72
CA SER A 81 14.22 1.51 -3.18
C SER A 81 12.82 1.48 -3.81
N VAL A 82 12.74 1.65 -5.13
CA VAL A 82 11.47 1.52 -5.86
C VAL A 82 10.90 0.11 -5.73
N LEU A 83 11.74 -0.92 -5.83
CA LEU A 83 11.30 -2.31 -5.73
C LEU A 83 10.88 -2.69 -4.31
N GLU A 84 11.56 -2.19 -3.28
CA GLU A 84 11.14 -2.36 -1.89
C GLU A 84 9.75 -1.79 -1.66
N MET A 85 9.49 -0.57 -2.15
CA MET A 85 8.17 0.07 -2.03
C MET A 85 7.06 -0.71 -2.76
N ILE A 86 7.33 -1.16 -4.00
CA ILE A 86 6.38 -1.99 -4.75
C ILE A 86 6.09 -3.29 -3.98
N LYS A 87 7.13 -3.96 -3.47
CA LYS A 87 6.98 -5.22 -2.72
C LYS A 87 6.12 -5.04 -1.48
N VAL A 88 6.35 -3.99 -0.70
CA VAL A 88 5.55 -3.71 0.52
C VAL A 88 4.08 -3.48 0.17
N ILE A 89 3.78 -2.72 -0.89
CA ILE A 89 2.38 -2.47 -1.28
C ILE A 89 1.72 -3.74 -1.80
N LEU A 90 2.40 -4.53 -2.64
CA LEU A 90 1.84 -5.79 -3.15
C LEU A 90 1.60 -6.82 -2.02
N GLN A 91 2.43 -6.82 -0.97
CA GLN A 91 2.18 -7.64 0.22
C GLN A 91 0.92 -7.27 1.00
N LEU A 92 0.39 -6.05 0.84
CA LEU A 92 -0.89 -5.67 1.46
C LEU A 92 -2.10 -6.22 0.69
N PHE A 93 -1.92 -6.66 -0.56
CA PHE A 93 -2.97 -7.19 -1.44
C PHE A 93 -2.69 -8.66 -1.79
N VAL A 94 -2.77 -9.55 -0.80
CA VAL A 94 -2.62 -10.98 -1.04
C VAL A 94 -3.98 -11.61 -1.31
N TYR A 95 -4.29 -11.83 -2.58
CA TYR A 95 -5.42 -12.65 -3.04
C TYR A 95 -4.98 -13.51 -4.22
N ALA A 96 -5.62 -14.66 -4.41
CA ALA A 96 -5.34 -15.54 -5.54
C ALA A 96 -5.88 -14.94 -6.84
N ASP A 97 -5.13 -15.06 -7.94
CA ASP A 97 -5.66 -14.92 -9.30
C ASP A 97 -6.14 -16.31 -9.78
N PRO A 98 -7.45 -16.57 -9.85
CA PRO A 98 -7.98 -17.88 -10.24
C PRO A 98 -8.07 -18.06 -11.77
N THR A 99 -7.56 -17.13 -12.58
CA THR A 99 -7.73 -17.14 -14.04
C THR A 99 -7.25 -18.44 -14.67
N LEU A 100 -6.10 -18.97 -14.23
CA LEU A 100 -5.57 -20.22 -14.76
C LEU A 100 -6.47 -21.42 -14.41
N ALA A 101 -7.01 -21.47 -13.19
CA ALA A 101 -7.95 -22.51 -12.77
C ALA A 101 -9.27 -22.44 -13.56
N ALA A 102 -9.72 -21.23 -13.89
CA ALA A 102 -10.89 -21.05 -14.75
C ALA A 102 -10.64 -21.55 -16.18
N GLN A 103 -9.46 -21.29 -16.74
CA GLN A 103 -9.11 -21.65 -18.12
C GLN A 103 -8.80 -23.14 -18.29
N GLU A 104 -8.02 -23.73 -17.39
CA GLU A 104 -7.54 -25.12 -17.54
C GLU A 104 -8.43 -26.14 -16.84
N LEU A 105 -9.04 -25.78 -15.71
CA LEU A 105 -9.89 -26.69 -14.93
C LEU A 105 -11.38 -26.46 -15.18
N GLY A 106 -11.75 -25.37 -15.86
CA GLY A 106 -13.15 -24.94 -15.96
C GLY A 106 -13.76 -24.62 -14.59
N TRP A 107 -12.92 -24.33 -13.58
CA TRP A 107 -13.34 -24.18 -12.19
C TRP A 107 -13.31 -22.72 -11.76
N THR A 108 -14.38 -22.27 -11.11
CA THR A 108 -14.48 -20.97 -10.46
C THR A 108 -15.21 -21.09 -9.13
N ALA A 109 -14.80 -20.32 -8.12
CA ALA A 109 -15.50 -20.27 -6.84
C ALA A 109 -16.94 -19.76 -7.04
N GLN A 110 -17.92 -20.51 -6.54
CA GLN A 110 -19.35 -20.24 -6.77
C GLN A 110 -20.05 -19.56 -5.60
N ARG A 111 -19.44 -19.57 -4.41
CA ARG A 111 -20.05 -19.06 -3.17
C ARG A 111 -19.50 -17.68 -2.83
N ASN A 112 -20.38 -16.79 -2.42
CA ASN A 112 -20.01 -15.47 -1.92
C ASN A 112 -19.69 -15.52 -0.42
N LEU A 113 -19.26 -14.38 0.13
CA LEU A 113 -18.88 -14.27 1.53
C LEU A 113 -20.04 -14.55 2.51
N ASP A 114 -21.27 -14.16 2.16
CA ASP A 114 -22.44 -14.35 3.00
C ASP A 114 -22.77 -15.84 3.13
N GLU A 115 -22.79 -16.57 2.02
CA GLU A 115 -22.98 -18.03 1.99
C GLU A 115 -21.91 -18.76 2.82
N MET A 116 -20.64 -18.32 2.72
CA MET A 116 -19.55 -18.87 3.53
C MET A 116 -19.80 -18.66 5.04
N CYS A 117 -20.26 -17.47 5.44
CA CYS A 117 -20.52 -17.15 6.84
C CYS A 117 -21.76 -17.90 7.36
N GLU A 118 -22.81 -18.03 6.55
CA GLU A 118 -24.01 -18.79 6.90
C GLU A 118 -23.71 -20.27 7.11
N ASP A 119 -22.93 -20.89 6.22
CA ASP A 119 -22.55 -22.29 6.33
C ASP A 119 -21.67 -22.53 7.56
N LEU A 120 -20.72 -21.62 7.84
CA LEU A 120 -19.91 -21.66 9.06
C LEU A 120 -20.78 -21.57 10.32
N TRP A 121 -21.72 -20.63 10.36
CA TRP A 121 -22.63 -20.45 11.49
C TRP A 121 -23.54 -21.66 11.67
N ARG A 122 -24.11 -22.19 10.59
CA ARG A 122 -24.97 -23.37 10.60
C ARG A 122 -24.23 -24.58 11.16
N TRP A 123 -22.98 -24.79 10.76
CA TRP A 123 -22.17 -25.87 11.30
C TRP A 123 -21.91 -25.69 12.81
N GLN A 124 -21.37 -24.53 13.21
CA GLN A 124 -21.00 -24.25 14.60
C GLN A 124 -22.21 -24.27 15.55
N SER A 125 -23.38 -23.80 15.09
CA SER A 125 -24.61 -23.79 15.89
C SER A 125 -25.15 -25.19 16.16
N ASN A 126 -25.05 -26.08 15.16
CA ASN A 126 -25.52 -27.47 15.30
C ASN A 126 -24.50 -28.37 15.99
N ASN A 127 -23.23 -27.97 16.03
CA ASN A 127 -22.12 -28.76 16.57
C ASN A 127 -21.32 -27.90 17.54
N PRO A 128 -21.92 -27.49 18.68
CA PRO A 128 -21.29 -26.56 19.61
C PRO A 128 -19.97 -27.10 20.18
N ASN A 129 -19.81 -28.43 20.22
CA ASN A 129 -18.60 -29.11 20.70
C ASN A 129 -17.80 -29.79 19.59
N GLY A 130 -18.07 -29.47 18.31
CA GLY A 130 -17.44 -30.13 17.17
C GLY A 130 -17.96 -31.56 16.93
N PHE A 131 -17.16 -32.37 16.24
CA PHE A 131 -17.51 -33.77 15.96
C PHE A 131 -17.51 -34.59 17.26
N GLN A 132 -18.61 -35.31 17.52
CA GLN A 132 -18.76 -36.27 18.61
C GLN A 132 -19.03 -37.67 18.05
#